data_AF-A0A080M4N5-F1
#
_entry.id   AF-A0A080M4N5-F1
#
_cell.length_a   1.000
_cell.length_b   1.000
_cell.length_c   1.000
_cell.angle_alpha   90.00
_cell.angle_beta   90.00
_cell.angle_gamma   90.00
#
_symmetry.space_group_name_H-M   'P 1'
#
loop_
_entity.id
_entity.type
_entity.pdbx_description
1 polymer ?
#
loop_
_entity_poly.entity_id
_entity_poly.type
_entity_poly.pdbx_seq_one_letter_code
_entity_poly.pdbx_strand_id
1 'polypeptide(L)'
;MYLKRRIAVAALSMIVLSTLSVAAPASGLISSKVELTTSDDNVQVTDLRAVQSDRLLRVQAELTNFSPYNQQVYYRFRWLDKNGFTVWDDEPWKPMIVYGSQRQIINVSPPSLFATDFRLVLHSSRR
;
A
#
# COMPACT_ATOMS: atom_id res chain seq x y z
N MET A 1 66.37 -41.59 -3.06
CA MET A 1 66.31 -41.34 -4.51
C MET A 1 64.88 -41.64 -4.96
N TYR A 2 64.16 -40.59 -5.38
CA TYR A 2 62.79 -40.54 -5.94
C TYR A 2 61.63 -41.26 -5.22
N LEU A 3 60.71 -40.47 -4.65
CA LEU A 3 59.28 -40.70 -4.95
C LEU A 3 58.52 -39.38 -5.08
N LYS A 4 57.94 -39.19 -6.26
CA LYS A 4 57.27 -37.99 -6.77
C LYS A 4 55.79 -38.01 -6.39
N ARG A 5 55.36 -36.89 -5.78
CA ARG A 5 54.16 -36.07 -6.07
C ARG A 5 52.75 -36.70 -6.20
N ARG A 6 51.85 -36.07 -5.42
CA ARG A 6 50.43 -35.68 -5.69
C ARG A 6 49.42 -36.83 -5.63
N ILE A 7 48.34 -36.70 -4.85
CA ILE A 7 47.10 -36.02 -5.24
C ILE A 7 46.43 -35.35 -4.03
N ALA A 8 46.00 -34.11 -4.22
CA ALA A 8 45.01 -33.43 -3.40
C ALA A 8 43.68 -33.45 -4.16
N VAL A 9 42.56 -33.78 -3.51
CA VAL A 9 41.23 -33.24 -3.87
C VAL A 9 40.43 -33.08 -2.58
N ALA A 10 40.23 -31.84 -2.19
CA ALA A 10 39.17 -31.40 -1.29
C ALA A 10 37.89 -31.19 -2.10
N ALA A 11 36.75 -31.62 -1.57
CA ALA A 11 35.42 -31.23 -2.07
C ALA A 11 34.51 -31.14 -0.84
N LEU A 12 34.53 -30.01 -0.12
CA LEU A 12 33.71 -28.81 -0.33
C LEU A 12 32.21 -29.13 -0.34
N SER A 13 31.66 -29.07 0.86
CA SER A 13 30.26 -29.08 1.25
C SER A 13 29.44 -28.03 0.50
N MET A 14 28.34 -28.45 -0.12
CA MET A 14 27.36 -27.56 -0.73
C MET A 14 26.16 -27.44 0.21
N ILE A 15 26.13 -26.38 1.01
CA ILE A 15 24.95 -26.00 1.80
C ILE A 15 24.02 -25.24 0.85
N VAL A 16 22.85 -25.82 0.57
CA VAL A 16 21.76 -25.16 -0.15
C VAL A 16 21.12 -24.18 0.83
N LEU A 17 21.37 -22.88 0.66
CA LEU A 17 20.73 -21.84 1.45
C LEU A 17 19.40 -21.48 0.77
N SER A 18 18.32 -22.15 1.19
CA SER A 18 16.96 -21.82 0.79
C SER A 18 16.57 -20.47 1.37
N THR A 19 16.43 -19.44 0.52
CA THR A 19 15.89 -18.15 0.96
C THR A 19 14.37 -18.26 1.09
N LEU A 20 13.89 -18.38 2.33
CA LEU A 20 12.49 -18.16 2.66
C LEU A 20 12.17 -16.67 2.45
N SER A 21 11.53 -16.35 1.32
CA SER A 21 10.87 -15.05 1.16
C SER A 21 9.61 -15.06 2.04
N VAL A 22 9.71 -14.50 3.24
CA VAL A 22 8.55 -14.19 4.07
C VAL A 22 7.87 -12.98 3.45
N ALA A 23 6.76 -13.19 2.75
CA ALA A 23 5.86 -12.12 2.36
C ALA A 23 5.37 -11.42 3.63
N ALA A 24 5.69 -10.14 3.79
CA ALA A 24 5.23 -9.35 4.91
C ALA A 24 3.68 -9.26 4.90
N PRO A 25 3.02 -9.26 6.07
CA PRO A 25 1.57 -9.15 6.14
C PRO A 25 1.11 -7.79 5.60
N ALA A 26 0.38 -7.81 4.48
CA ALA A 26 -0.13 -6.62 3.79
C ALA A 26 -0.97 -5.69 4.70
N SER A 27 -1.62 -6.25 5.73
CA SER A 27 -2.49 -5.51 6.65
C SER A 27 -1.76 -4.40 7.44
N GLY A 28 -0.49 -4.59 7.78
CA GLY A 28 0.30 -3.57 8.49
C GLY A 28 0.65 -2.36 7.62
N LEU A 29 0.79 -2.57 6.31
CA LEU A 29 1.12 -1.52 5.35
C LEU A 29 -0.08 -0.61 5.08
N ILE A 30 -1.29 -1.17 5.01
CA ILE A 30 -2.53 -0.41 4.78
C ILE A 30 -2.81 0.55 5.95
N SER A 31 -2.74 0.06 7.20
CA SER A 31 -2.97 0.88 8.39
C SER A 31 -2.03 2.09 8.49
N SER A 32 -0.79 1.96 8.01
CA SER A 32 0.18 3.07 8.00
C SER A 32 -0.15 4.20 6.99
N LYS A 33 -1.00 3.93 5.99
CA LYS A 33 -1.33 4.84 4.89
C LYS A 33 -2.77 5.35 4.91
N VAL A 34 -3.61 4.77 5.76
CA VAL A 34 -5.03 5.12 5.85
C VAL A 34 -5.29 5.78 7.20
N GLU A 35 -5.90 6.96 7.16
CA GLU A 35 -6.41 7.67 8.33
C GLU A 35 -7.93 7.67 8.26
N LEU A 36 -8.55 6.81 9.06
CA LEU A 36 -10.01 6.82 9.22
C LEU A 36 -10.37 7.90 10.24
N THR A 37 -11.17 8.87 9.80
CA THR A 37 -11.66 9.96 10.67
C THR A 37 -12.94 9.55 11.43
N THR A 38 -13.58 8.45 11.03
CA THR A 38 -14.79 7.90 11.67
C THR A 38 -14.60 6.42 12.00
N SER A 39 -15.21 5.98 13.10
CA SER A 39 -15.13 4.63 13.68
C SER A 39 -16.21 3.64 13.22
N ASP A 40 -17.06 4.00 12.26
CA ASP A 40 -18.11 3.09 11.75
C ASP A 40 -17.54 2.20 10.63
N ASP A 41 -17.32 0.92 10.96
CA ASP A 41 -16.61 -0.12 10.20
C ASP A 41 -17.29 -0.60 8.91
N ASN A 42 -18.41 -0.02 8.49
CA ASN A 42 -19.18 -0.54 7.35
C ASN A 42 -18.44 -0.41 6.02
N VAL A 43 -17.62 0.64 5.84
CA VAL A 43 -16.79 0.80 4.66
C VAL A 43 -15.32 0.80 5.07
N GLN A 44 -14.55 -0.14 4.53
CA GLN A 44 -13.13 -0.28 4.83
C GLN A 44 -12.29 -0.25 3.56
N VAL A 45 -11.04 0.18 3.70
CA VAL A 45 -10.02 0.02 2.65
C VAL A 45 -9.53 -1.43 2.68
N THR A 46 -9.96 -2.25 1.73
CA THR A 46 -9.62 -3.68 1.65
C THR A 46 -8.34 -3.95 0.87
N ASP A 47 -8.01 -3.07 -0.07
CA ASP A 47 -6.75 -3.12 -0.81
C ASP A 47 -6.21 -1.71 -1.03
N LEU A 48 -4.89 -1.59 -0.97
CA LEU A 48 -4.19 -0.33 -1.22
C LEU A 48 -2.84 -0.62 -1.83
N ARG A 49 -2.63 -0.10 -3.03
CA ARG A 49 -1.40 -0.27 -3.78
C ARG A 49 -0.97 1.06 -4.38
N ALA A 50 0.34 1.27 -4.42
CA ALA A 50 0.91 2.43 -5.08
C ALA A 50 2.15 2.01 -5.86
N VAL A 51 2.34 2.64 -7.01
CA VAL A 51 3.51 2.45 -7.86
C VAL A 51 4.01 3.81 -8.31
N GLN A 52 5.32 3.99 -8.29
CA GLN A 52 5.94 5.15 -8.91
C GLN A 52 6.40 4.75 -10.33
N SER A 53 5.85 5.41 -11.34
CA SER A 53 6.23 5.25 -12.75
C SER A 53 6.49 6.63 -13.33
N ASP A 54 7.61 6.80 -14.03
CA ASP A 54 7.95 8.06 -14.70
C ASP A 54 7.94 9.28 -13.77
N ARG A 55 8.38 9.08 -12.52
CA ARG A 55 8.35 10.06 -11.41
C ARG A 55 6.94 10.50 -10.97
N LEU A 56 5.89 9.88 -11.48
CA LEU A 56 4.53 10.10 -11.03
C LEU A 56 4.09 8.94 -10.12
N LEU A 57 3.66 9.29 -8.91
CA LEU A 57 3.02 8.33 -8.00
C LEU A 57 1.61 8.00 -8.53
N ARG A 58 1.28 6.72 -8.62
CA ARG A 58 -0.07 6.25 -8.93
C ARG A 58 -0.57 5.44 -7.77
N VAL A 59 -1.75 5.78 -7.26
CA VAL A 59 -2.38 5.11 -6.12
C VAL A 59 -3.68 4.47 -6.58
N GLN A 60 -3.89 3.23 -6.15
CA GLN A 60 -5.15 2.53 -6.27
C GLN A 60 -5.59 2.06 -4.88
N ALA A 61 -6.81 2.44 -4.48
CA ALA A 61 -7.44 2.00 -3.26
C ALA A 61 -8.75 1.28 -3.58
N GLU A 62 -9.02 0.17 -2.91
CA GLU A 62 -10.29 -0.54 -2.94
C GLU A 62 -11.03 -0.30 -1.64
N LEU A 63 -12.24 0.25 -1.74
CA LEU A 63 -13.18 0.38 -0.63
C LEU A 63 -14.22 -0.74 -0.74
N THR A 64 -14.43 -1.49 0.34
CA THR A 64 -15.49 -2.49 0.44
C THR A 64 -16.53 -2.03 1.43
N ASN A 65 -17.80 -2.05 1.02
CA ASN A 65 -18.94 -1.87 1.91
C ASN A 65 -19.45 -3.23 2.38
N PHE A 66 -19.31 -3.51 3.68
CA PHE A 66 -19.79 -4.72 4.34
C PHE A 66 -21.27 -4.62 4.76
N SER A 67 -21.87 -3.44 4.70
CA SER A 67 -23.31 -3.24 4.91
C SER A 67 -24.10 -3.63 3.65
N PRO A 68 -25.32 -4.17 3.79
CA PRO A 68 -26.24 -4.34 2.65
C PRO A 68 -26.83 -3.01 2.17
N TYR A 69 -26.62 -1.91 2.90
CA TYR A 69 -27.13 -0.58 2.57
C TYR A 69 -26.05 0.30 1.95
N ASN A 70 -26.47 1.24 1.09
CA ASN A 70 -25.57 2.22 0.49
C ASN A 70 -24.96 3.14 1.54
N GLN A 71 -23.66 3.38 1.45
CA GLN A 71 -22.92 4.23 2.37
C GLN A 71 -22.38 5.47 1.64
N GLN A 72 -22.65 6.65 2.19
CA GLN A 72 -22.04 7.89 1.73
C GLN A 72 -20.68 8.06 2.41
N VAL A 73 -19.65 8.19 1.59
CA VAL A 73 -18.27 8.34 2.01
C VAL A 73 -17.72 9.63 1.41
N TYR A 74 -16.83 10.27 2.16
CA TYR A 74 -16.03 11.40 1.71
C TYR A 74 -14.58 10.99 1.86
N TYR A 75 -13.79 11.25 0.84
CA TYR A 75 -12.37 10.91 0.86
C TYR A 75 -11.53 12.06 0.34
N ARG A 76 -10.27 12.11 0.77
CA ARG A 76 -9.26 13.00 0.21
C ARG A 76 -7.88 12.37 0.39
N PHE A 77 -6.93 12.83 -0.42
CA PHE A 77 -5.52 12.42 -0.29
C PHE A 77 -4.72 13.57 0.29
N ARG A 78 -3.85 13.27 1.24
CA ARG A 78 -2.71 14.13 1.60
C ARG A 78 -1.49 13.60 0.87
N TRP A 79 -0.83 14.47 0.11
CA TRP A 79 0.35 14.12 -0.67
C TRP A 79 1.61 14.44 0.12
N LEU A 80 2.50 13.45 0.24
CA LEU A 80 3.65 13.51 1.12
C LEU A 80 4.95 13.29 0.32
N ASP A 81 6.05 13.87 0.81
CA ASP A 81 7.40 13.48 0.38
C ASP A 81 7.89 12.23 1.12
N LYS A 82 9.12 11.81 0.80
CA LYS A 82 9.77 10.63 1.38
C LYS A 82 10.04 10.77 2.89
N ASN A 83 9.99 11.99 3.39
CA ASN A 83 10.22 12.34 4.79
C ASN A 83 8.89 12.48 5.56
N GLY A 84 7.74 12.35 4.88
CA GLY A 84 6.41 12.46 5.47
C GLY A 84 5.87 13.89 5.57
N PHE A 85 6.53 14.87 4.94
CA PHE A 85 6.03 16.24 4.89
C PHE A 85 5.02 16.42 3.77
N THR A 86 4.00 17.25 4.00
CA THR A 86 3.01 17.62 2.99
C THR A 86 3.65 18.43 1.86
N VAL A 87 3.47 17.98 0.62
CA VAL A 87 4.02 18.64 -0.59
C VAL A 87 2.97 19.33 -1.45
N TRP A 88 1.71 19.30 -1.03
CA TRP A 88 0.60 19.91 -1.73
C TRP A 88 -0.46 20.42 -0.76
N ASP A 89 -1.25 21.40 -1.19
CA ASP A 89 -2.38 21.88 -0.40
C ASP A 89 -3.38 20.77 -0.08
N ASP A 90 -4.12 20.95 1.01
CA ASP A 90 -5.15 20.00 1.42
C ASP A 90 -6.21 19.84 0.30
N GLU A 91 -6.36 18.61 -0.20
CA GLU A 91 -7.39 18.34 -1.20
C GLU A 91 -8.80 18.56 -0.61
N PRO A 92 -9.74 19.10 -1.41
CA PRO A 92 -11.14 19.15 -1.01
C PRO A 92 -11.69 17.72 -0.85
N TRP A 93 -12.65 17.58 0.06
CA TRP A 93 -13.36 16.31 0.26
C TRP A 93 -14.14 15.93 -1.01
N LYS A 94 -13.88 14.73 -1.52
CA LYS A 94 -14.57 14.16 -2.67
C LYS A 94 -15.70 13.24 -2.17
N PRO A 95 -16.97 13.53 -2.47
CA PRO A 95 -18.07 12.65 -2.10
C PRO A 95 -18.09 11.41 -3.00
N MET A 96 -18.46 10.26 -2.45
CA MET A 96 -18.75 9.04 -3.19
C MET A 96 -19.76 8.16 -2.46
N ILE A 97 -20.54 7.40 -3.23
CA ILE A 97 -21.42 6.37 -2.67
C ILE A 97 -20.75 5.01 -2.91
N VAL A 98 -20.63 4.20 -1.85
CA VAL A 98 -20.28 2.79 -1.96
C VAL A 98 -21.56 1.99 -1.76
N TYR A 99 -22.03 1.32 -2.81
CA TYR A 99 -23.27 0.55 -2.77
C TYR A 99 -23.19 -0.63 -1.80
N GLY A 100 -24.34 -1.10 -1.34
CA GLY A 100 -24.44 -2.22 -0.41
C GLY A 100 -23.73 -3.49 -0.92
N SER A 101 -22.93 -4.11 -0.05
CA SER A 101 -22.16 -5.33 -0.36
C SER A 101 -21.25 -5.22 -1.59
N GLN A 102 -20.89 -4.01 -1.99
CA GLN A 102 -20.11 -3.74 -3.19
C GLN A 102 -18.71 -3.20 -2.86
N ARG A 103 -17.80 -3.39 -3.83
CA ARG A 103 -16.47 -2.80 -3.87
C ARG A 103 -16.42 -1.62 -4.83
N GLN A 104 -15.67 -0.59 -4.44
CA GLN A 104 -15.43 0.61 -5.23
C GLN A 104 -13.93 0.88 -5.32
N ILE A 105 -13.44 1.10 -6.54
CA ILE A 105 -12.02 1.39 -6.79
C ILE A 105 -11.84 2.90 -6.95
N ILE A 106 -10.77 3.42 -6.34
CA ILE A 106 -10.28 4.78 -6.47
C ILE A 106 -8.91 4.72 -7.12
N ASN A 107 -8.74 5.37 -8.27
CA ASN A 107 -7.45 5.56 -8.92
C ASN A 107 -7.10 7.04 -8.92
N VAL A 108 -5.91 7.41 -8.45
CA VAL A 108 -5.51 8.81 -8.36
C VAL A 108 -3.99 8.95 -8.54
N SER A 109 -3.59 10.10 -9.07
CA SER A 109 -2.21 10.57 -9.11
C SER A 109 -2.13 11.96 -8.44
N PRO A 110 -1.00 12.29 -7.80
CA PRO A 110 -0.83 13.60 -7.20
C PRO A 110 -0.82 14.69 -8.29
N PRO A 111 -1.23 15.91 -7.94
CA PRO A 111 -1.12 17.07 -8.82
C PRO A 111 0.33 17.55 -9.02
N SER A 112 1.27 17.04 -8.21
CA SER A 112 2.70 17.41 -8.22
C SER A 112 3.61 16.19 -8.30
N LEU A 113 4.75 16.34 -8.98
CA LEU A 113 5.79 15.31 -9.09
C LEU A 113 6.65 15.16 -7.82
N PHE A 114 6.51 16.07 -6.85
CA PHE A 114 7.25 16.00 -5.58
C PHE A 114 6.65 14.97 -4.60
N ALA A 115 5.43 14.50 -4.85
CA ALA A 115 4.78 13.51 -4.02
C ALA A 115 5.36 12.12 -4.30
N THR A 116 5.99 11.56 -3.28
CA THR A 116 6.54 10.19 -3.29
C THR A 116 5.75 9.26 -2.38
N ASP A 117 4.89 9.81 -1.54
CA ASP A 117 4.05 9.09 -0.60
C ASP A 117 2.68 9.77 -0.45
N PHE A 118 1.75 9.12 0.24
CA PHE A 118 0.41 9.63 0.43
C PHE A 118 -0.22 9.15 1.73
N ARG A 119 -1.31 9.82 2.11
CA ARG A 119 -2.26 9.34 3.10
C ARG A 119 -3.68 9.47 2.58
N LEU A 120 -4.41 8.36 2.57
CA LEU A 120 -5.84 8.34 2.28
C LEU A 120 -6.62 8.67 3.55
N VAL A 121 -7.35 9.78 3.54
CA VAL A 121 -8.23 10.16 4.63
C VAL A 121 -9.67 9.81 4.25
N LEU A 122 -10.33 9.03 5.09
CA LEU A 122 -11.70 8.58 4.87
C LEU A 122 -12.62 9.13 5.97
N HIS A 123 -13.77 9.64 5.55
CA HIS A 123 -14.83 10.10 6.44
C HIS A 123 -16.16 9.54 5.96
N SER A 124 -16.80 8.70 6.77
CA SER A 124 -18.17 8.23 6.53
C SER A 124 -19.13 9.02 7.44
N SER A 125 -20.25 9.45 6.86
CA SER A 125 -21.33 10.04 7.65
C SER A 125 -22.23 8.93 8.15
N ARG A 126 -22.57 8.97 9.44
CA ARG A 126 -23.64 8.16 10.00
C ARG A 126 -24.97 8.57 9.34
N ARG A 127 -25.77 7.60 8.91
CA ARG A 127 -27.21 7.78 8.68
C ARG A 127 -27.96 6.92 9.68
#